data_AF-A0A9W6B7R6-F1
#
_entry.id   AF-A0A9W6B7R6-F1
#
_cell.length_a   1.000
_cell.length_b   1.000
_cell.length_c   1.000
_cell.angle_alpha   90.00
_cell.angle_beta   90.00
_cell.angle_gamma   90.00
#
_symmetry.space_group_name_H-M   'P 1'
#
loop_
_entity.id
_entity.type
_entity.pdbx_description
1 polymer ?
#
loop_
_entity_poly.entity_id
_entity_poly.type
_entity_poly.pdbx_seq_one_letter_code
_entity_poly.pdbx_strand_id
1 'polypeptide(L)'
;MERLSDAMRPFFFRLLFLFVLLISTTSCFEIIEELSLHKDGSGNLQLTLNASQSKSKLASVMLLDTIQGHKVPSKKDIKEHIEELVSDLNASEGISNVTYKLNLDSYIVSLSCDFKEVANINDFVQKLWDKQRSKGTFKSYSFDVGKQLFSRYYGFKDNLKNSVRSLKDDDKKVLDNASYTLIYRFDNTVKSFSNRTARLSKSKKAMMMKTPIMDIVSGASTIENKIQLTN
;
A
#
# COMPACT_ATOMS: atom_id res chain seq x y z
N MET A 1 49.54 -33.89 -0.95
CA MET A 1 48.07 -33.80 -0.93
C MET A 1 47.62 -32.50 -0.23
N GLU A 2 48.27 -31.36 -0.52
CA GLU A 2 48.02 -30.08 0.19
C GLU A 2 47.62 -28.93 -0.77
N ARG A 3 47.96 -29.01 -2.05
CA ARG A 3 47.70 -27.92 -3.03
C ARG A 3 46.26 -27.84 -3.57
N LEU A 4 45.42 -28.85 -3.33
CA LEU A 4 44.02 -28.84 -3.77
C LEU A 4 43.09 -28.10 -2.78
N SER A 5 43.55 -27.85 -1.55
CA SER A 5 42.77 -27.19 -0.48
C SER A 5 42.61 -25.68 -0.72
N ASP A 6 43.68 -24.98 -1.10
CA ASP A 6 43.68 -23.52 -1.17
C ASP A 6 42.90 -22.95 -2.37
N ALA A 7 42.84 -23.67 -3.50
CA ALA A 7 42.08 -23.25 -4.67
C ALA A 7 40.55 -23.44 -4.49
N MET A 8 40.14 -24.33 -3.58
CA MET A 8 38.73 -24.68 -3.36
C MET A 8 38.04 -23.71 -2.39
N ARG A 9 38.82 -23.03 -1.54
CA ARG A 9 38.36 -22.06 -0.53
C ARG A 9 37.66 -20.82 -1.13
N PRO A 10 38.21 -20.11 -2.14
CA PRO A 10 37.52 -18.98 -2.75
C PRO A 10 36.32 -19.40 -3.61
N PHE A 11 36.37 -20.59 -4.21
CA PHE A 11 35.25 -21.15 -4.97
C PHE A 11 34.06 -21.49 -4.05
N PHE A 12 34.34 -22.15 -2.92
CA PHE A 12 33.34 -22.47 -1.91
C PHE A 12 32.75 -21.21 -1.25
N PHE A 13 33.57 -20.19 -0.97
CA PHE A 13 33.08 -18.89 -0.49
C PHE A 13 32.21 -18.15 -1.52
N ARG A 14 32.56 -18.19 -2.81
CA ARG A 14 31.71 -17.62 -3.89
C ARG A 14 30.40 -18.39 -4.05
N LEU A 15 30.43 -19.72 -3.93
CA LEU A 15 29.24 -20.57 -4.00
C LEU A 15 28.33 -20.37 -2.79
N LEU A 16 28.91 -20.21 -1.59
CA LEU A 16 28.19 -19.89 -0.36
C LEU A 16 27.57 -18.48 -0.42
N PHE A 17 28.29 -17.49 -0.97
CA PHE A 17 27.76 -16.13 -1.17
C PHE A 17 26.61 -16.11 -2.19
N LEU A 18 26.72 -16.86 -3.29
CA LEU A 18 25.64 -17.07 -4.26
C LEU A 18 24.44 -17.80 -3.63
N PHE A 19 24.68 -18.78 -2.76
CA PHE A 19 23.64 -19.50 -2.04
C PHE A 19 22.92 -18.62 -1.01
N VAL A 20 23.64 -17.78 -0.26
CA VAL A 20 23.06 -16.80 0.67
C VAL A 20 22.26 -15.72 -0.08
N LEU A 21 22.71 -15.28 -1.25
CA LEU A 21 21.95 -14.39 -2.14
C LEU A 21 20.68 -15.05 -2.70
N LEU A 22 20.71 -16.35 -3.00
CA LEU A 22 19.55 -17.12 -3.47
C LEU A 22 18.48 -17.32 -2.39
N ILE A 23 18.85 -17.34 -1.10
CA ILE A 23 17.90 -17.44 0.02
C ILE A 23 17.27 -16.08 0.36
N SER A 24 17.78 -14.97 -0.22
CA SER A 24 17.32 -13.61 0.08
C SER A 24 16.09 -13.19 -0.73
N THR A 25 15.44 -14.08 -1.49
CA THR A 25 14.18 -13.76 -2.18
C THR A 25 13.03 -13.75 -1.17
N THR A 26 12.98 -12.71 -0.35
CA THR A 26 11.84 -12.48 0.53
C THR A 26 10.65 -12.04 -0.32
N SER A 27 9.52 -12.75 -0.20
CA SER A 27 8.27 -12.22 -0.73
C SER A 27 7.94 -10.94 0.02
N CYS A 28 7.85 -9.84 -0.71
CA CYS A 28 7.59 -8.50 -0.22
C CYS A 28 6.65 -7.78 -1.20
N PHE A 29 5.72 -6.99 -0.68
CA PHE A 29 4.96 -6.02 -1.47
C PHE A 29 4.92 -4.67 -0.75
N GLU A 30 4.77 -3.61 -1.51
CA GLU A 30 4.62 -2.25 -1.01
C GLU A 30 3.27 -1.69 -1.44
N ILE A 31 2.52 -1.16 -0.49
CA ILE A 31 1.34 -0.33 -0.77
C ILE A 31 1.78 1.12 -0.70
N ILE A 32 1.61 1.87 -1.77
CA ILE A 32 1.94 3.29 -1.87
C ILE A 32 0.65 4.06 -2.05
N GLU A 33 0.30 4.87 -1.07
CA GLU A 33 -0.82 5.81 -1.11
C GLU A 33 -0.25 7.23 -1.24
N GLU A 34 -0.54 7.87 -2.36
CA GLU A 34 -0.16 9.24 -2.67
C GLU A 34 -1.39 10.13 -2.70
N LEU A 35 -1.40 11.20 -1.92
CA LEU A 35 -2.50 12.16 -1.90
C LEU A 35 -1.95 13.58 -2.12
N SER A 36 -2.41 14.24 -3.17
CA SER A 36 -2.17 15.66 -3.40
C SER A 36 -3.42 16.44 -3.02
N LEU A 37 -3.31 17.44 -2.15
CA LEU A 37 -4.42 18.21 -1.62
C LEU A 37 -4.28 19.70 -1.94
N HIS A 38 -5.30 20.23 -2.57
CA HIS A 38 -5.45 21.64 -2.86
C HIS A 38 -6.05 22.40 -1.68
N LYS A 39 -5.87 23.72 -1.68
CA LYS A 39 -6.32 24.58 -0.56
C LYS A 39 -7.83 24.55 -0.34
N ASP A 40 -8.60 24.30 -1.40
CA ASP A 40 -10.07 24.21 -1.39
C ASP A 40 -10.60 22.84 -0.94
N GLY A 41 -9.70 21.87 -0.74
CA GLY A 41 -10.04 20.51 -0.34
C GLY A 41 -10.14 19.50 -1.47
N SER A 42 -10.07 19.95 -2.72
CA SER A 42 -9.96 19.07 -3.89
C SER A 42 -8.55 18.49 -4.02
N GLY A 43 -8.37 17.52 -4.92
CA GLY A 43 -7.06 16.91 -5.11
C GLY A 43 -7.05 15.66 -5.94
N ASN A 44 -5.94 14.93 -5.82
CA ASN A 44 -5.71 13.66 -6.49
C ASN A 44 -5.27 12.59 -5.48
N LEU A 45 -5.81 11.39 -5.63
CA LEU A 45 -5.38 10.20 -4.92
C LEU A 45 -4.79 9.20 -5.91
N GLN A 46 -3.68 8.56 -5.56
CA GLN A 46 -3.14 7.41 -6.27
C GLN A 46 -2.79 6.32 -5.27
N LEU A 47 -3.31 5.12 -5.51
CA LEU A 47 -2.98 3.91 -4.77
C LEU A 47 -2.22 2.94 -5.67
N THR A 48 -1.06 2.48 -5.21
CA THR A 48 -0.24 1.51 -5.95
C THR A 48 0.05 0.31 -5.08
N LEU A 49 -0.22 -0.88 -5.59
CA LEU A 49 0.28 -2.15 -5.06
C LEU A 49 1.47 -2.57 -5.91
N ASN A 50 2.67 -2.53 -5.32
CA ASN A 50 3.90 -2.99 -5.95
C ASN A 50 4.33 -4.32 -5.33
N ALA A 51 4.06 -5.43 -6.02
CA ALA A 51 4.50 -6.76 -5.60
C ALA A 51 5.64 -7.30 -6.47
N SER A 52 6.39 -6.43 -7.15
CA SER A 52 7.46 -6.83 -8.08
C SER A 52 8.57 -7.65 -7.43
N GLN A 53 8.87 -7.41 -6.15
CA GLN A 53 9.83 -8.22 -5.39
C GLN A 53 9.34 -9.66 -5.15
N SER A 54 8.02 -9.88 -5.22
CA SER A 54 7.38 -11.20 -5.12
C SER A 54 7.09 -11.84 -6.49
N LYS A 55 7.59 -11.28 -7.60
CA LYS A 55 7.23 -11.69 -8.96
C LYS A 55 7.35 -13.20 -9.21
N SER A 56 8.48 -13.82 -8.85
CA SER A 56 8.70 -15.25 -9.09
C SER A 56 7.72 -16.12 -8.30
N LYS A 57 7.49 -15.79 -7.03
CA LYS A 57 6.53 -16.48 -6.17
C LYS A 57 5.10 -16.34 -6.67
N LEU A 58 4.69 -15.12 -7.05
CA LEU A 58 3.37 -14.86 -7.61
C LEU A 58 3.17 -15.56 -8.94
N ALA A 59 4.19 -15.62 -9.80
CA ALA A 59 4.13 -16.38 -11.05
C ALA A 59 3.84 -17.86 -10.79
N SER A 60 4.51 -18.48 -9.82
CA SER A 60 4.24 -19.86 -9.43
C SER A 60 2.84 -20.06 -8.86
N VAL A 61 2.36 -19.13 -8.03
CA VAL A 61 0.99 -19.19 -7.46
C VAL A 61 -0.07 -19.09 -8.57
N MET A 62 0.13 -18.22 -9.56
CA MET A 62 -0.79 -18.02 -10.69
C MET A 62 -0.90 -19.24 -11.63
N LEU A 63 0.00 -20.22 -11.51
CA LEU A 63 -0.08 -21.50 -12.23
C LEU A 63 -0.92 -22.56 -11.49
N LEU A 64 -1.27 -22.31 -10.23
CA LEU A 64 -2.09 -23.22 -9.42
C LEU A 64 -3.57 -22.93 -9.66
N ASP A 65 -4.40 -23.97 -9.66
CA ASP A 65 -5.85 -23.80 -9.73
C ASP A 65 -6.42 -23.26 -8.41
N THR A 66 -5.87 -23.75 -7.28
CA THR A 66 -6.32 -23.38 -5.93
C THR A 66 -5.16 -23.23 -4.96
N ILE A 67 -5.34 -22.34 -3.98
CA ILE A 67 -4.46 -22.19 -2.82
C ILE A 67 -5.34 -22.12 -1.56
N GLN A 68 -5.10 -23.03 -0.62
CA GLN A 68 -5.89 -23.15 0.62
C GLN A 68 -7.42 -23.25 0.41
N GLY A 69 -7.86 -23.93 -0.65
CA GLY A 69 -9.29 -24.08 -0.96
C GLY A 69 -9.92 -22.86 -1.64
N HIS A 70 -9.15 -21.81 -1.91
CA HIS A 70 -9.57 -20.67 -2.71
C HIS A 70 -9.03 -20.79 -4.13
N LYS A 71 -9.88 -20.49 -5.13
CA LYS A 71 -9.46 -20.45 -6.52
C LYS A 71 -8.47 -19.31 -6.73
N VAL A 72 -7.36 -19.59 -7.41
CA VAL A 72 -6.42 -18.54 -7.79
C VAL A 72 -7.03 -17.76 -8.96
N PRO A 73 -7.11 -16.43 -8.88
CA PRO A 73 -7.70 -15.62 -9.94
C PRO A 73 -6.83 -15.66 -11.20
N SER A 74 -7.46 -15.72 -12.37
CA SER A 74 -6.76 -15.56 -13.64
C SER A 74 -6.32 -14.12 -13.86
N LYS A 75 -5.38 -13.88 -14.79
CA LYS A 75 -5.03 -12.51 -15.21
C LYS A 75 -6.25 -11.73 -15.72
N LYS A 76 -7.21 -12.43 -16.34
CA LYS A 76 -8.48 -11.84 -16.80
C LYS A 76 -9.36 -11.45 -15.61
N ASP A 77 -9.51 -12.32 -14.61
CA ASP A 77 -10.31 -12.05 -13.41
C ASP A 77 -9.78 -10.81 -12.67
N ILE A 78 -8.45 -10.68 -12.54
CA ILE A 78 -7.81 -9.50 -11.94
C ILE A 78 -8.13 -8.24 -12.74
N LYS A 79 -8.03 -8.32 -14.08
CA LYS A 79 -8.33 -7.17 -14.95
C LYS A 79 -9.80 -6.74 -14.83
N GLU A 80 -10.73 -7.69 -14.89
CA GLU A 80 -12.17 -7.43 -14.77
C GLU A 80 -12.50 -6.77 -13.43
N HIS A 81 -11.89 -7.23 -12.34
CA HIS A 81 -12.11 -6.62 -11.02
C HIS A 81 -11.57 -5.18 -10.93
N ILE A 82 -10.42 -4.90 -11.57
CA ILE A 82 -9.90 -3.52 -11.65
C ILE A 82 -10.82 -2.64 -12.50
N GLU A 83 -11.33 -3.15 -13.62
CA GLU A 83 -12.27 -2.42 -14.49
C GLU A 83 -13.61 -2.15 -13.78
N GLU A 84 -14.09 -3.07 -12.96
CA GLU A 84 -15.26 -2.87 -12.09
C GLU A 84 -15.00 -1.75 -11.07
N LEU A 85 -13.86 -1.76 -10.38
CA LEU A 85 -13.48 -0.69 -9.45
C LEU A 85 -13.37 0.68 -10.14
N VAL A 86 -12.83 0.72 -11.36
CA VAL A 86 -12.75 1.93 -12.17
C VAL A 86 -14.15 2.42 -12.55
N SER A 87 -15.07 1.51 -12.91
CA SER A 87 -16.46 1.85 -13.19
C SER A 87 -17.17 2.42 -11.96
N ASP A 88 -17.02 1.79 -10.80
CA ASP A 88 -17.60 2.27 -9.54
C ASP A 88 -17.05 3.65 -9.13
N LEU A 89 -15.75 3.90 -9.33
CA LEU A 89 -15.14 5.21 -9.10
C LEU A 89 -15.68 6.27 -10.05
N ASN A 90 -15.81 5.97 -11.35
CA ASN A 90 -16.37 6.92 -12.32
C ASN A 90 -17.85 7.25 -12.03
N ALA A 91 -18.58 6.31 -11.44
CA ALA A 91 -19.97 6.53 -11.00
C ALA A 91 -20.08 7.25 -9.65
N SER A 92 -18.97 7.48 -8.95
CA SER A 92 -18.98 8.09 -7.62
C SER A 92 -19.01 9.62 -7.70
N GLU A 93 -19.93 10.21 -6.95
CA GLU A 93 -20.06 11.66 -6.86
C GLU A 93 -18.76 12.31 -6.36
N GLY A 94 -18.36 13.39 -7.04
CA GLY A 94 -17.16 14.15 -6.69
C GLY A 94 -15.84 13.48 -7.08
N ILE A 95 -15.86 12.26 -7.66
CA ILE A 95 -14.69 11.59 -8.23
C ILE A 95 -14.65 11.81 -9.75
N SER A 96 -13.45 12.01 -10.30
CA SER A 96 -13.24 12.17 -11.74
C SER A 96 -11.84 11.74 -12.17
N ASN A 97 -11.54 11.80 -13.47
CA ASN A 97 -10.21 11.51 -14.03
C ASN A 97 -9.62 10.17 -13.55
N VAL A 98 -10.47 9.14 -13.46
CA VAL A 98 -10.06 7.82 -12.98
C VAL A 98 -9.15 7.16 -14.02
N THR A 99 -7.95 6.78 -13.60
CA THR A 99 -6.97 6.09 -14.44
C THR A 99 -6.38 4.91 -13.70
N TYR A 100 -5.96 3.87 -14.42
CA TYR A 100 -5.27 2.74 -13.82
C TYR A 100 -4.09 2.26 -14.68
N LYS A 101 -3.13 1.62 -14.03
CA LYS A 101 -2.03 0.89 -14.68
C LYS A 101 -2.02 -0.53 -14.15
N LEU A 102 -2.00 -1.49 -15.05
CA LEU A 102 -2.01 -2.91 -14.72
C LEU A 102 -0.84 -3.59 -15.42
N ASN A 103 0.24 -3.86 -14.68
CA ASN A 103 1.38 -4.63 -15.16
C ASN A 103 1.43 -5.97 -14.43
N LEU A 104 0.80 -6.99 -15.02
CA LEU A 104 0.76 -8.35 -14.46
C LEU A 104 2.03 -9.17 -14.70
N ASP A 105 3.01 -8.64 -15.44
CA ASP A 105 4.31 -9.30 -15.60
C ASP A 105 5.28 -8.89 -14.51
N SER A 106 5.13 -7.68 -13.98
CA SER A 106 5.89 -7.19 -12.81
C SER A 106 5.02 -7.12 -11.55
N TYR A 107 3.76 -7.55 -11.60
CA TYR A 107 2.80 -7.49 -10.49
C TYR A 107 2.73 -6.10 -9.82
N ILE A 108 2.62 -5.07 -10.65
CA ILE A 108 2.42 -3.68 -10.21
C ILE A 108 1.06 -3.21 -10.71
N VAL A 109 0.20 -2.81 -9.78
CA VAL A 109 -1.12 -2.26 -10.06
C VAL A 109 -1.20 -0.87 -9.46
N SER A 110 -1.71 0.10 -10.22
CA SER A 110 -1.93 1.46 -9.75
C SER A 110 -3.29 1.96 -10.18
N LEU A 111 -3.98 2.70 -9.31
CA LEU A 111 -5.27 3.32 -9.55
C LEU A 111 -5.18 4.76 -9.05
N SER A 112 -5.64 5.71 -9.86
CA SER A 112 -5.65 7.12 -9.50
C SER A 112 -6.99 7.75 -9.86
N CYS A 113 -7.41 8.75 -9.08
CA CYS A 113 -8.56 9.58 -9.37
C CYS A 113 -8.40 10.96 -8.76
N ASP A 114 -9.09 11.93 -9.35
CA ASP A 114 -9.28 13.25 -8.76
C ASP A 114 -10.54 13.26 -7.89
N PHE A 115 -10.53 14.06 -6.83
CA PHE A 115 -11.66 14.24 -5.92
C PHE A 115 -11.95 15.73 -5.69
N LYS A 116 -13.22 16.09 -5.48
CA LYS A 116 -13.63 17.46 -5.13
C LYS A 116 -13.39 17.79 -3.66
N GLU A 117 -13.56 16.80 -2.80
CA GLU A 117 -13.23 16.86 -1.38
C GLU A 117 -12.87 15.47 -0.85
N VAL A 118 -12.07 15.42 0.21
CA VAL A 118 -11.62 14.13 0.78
C VAL A 118 -12.78 13.26 1.30
N ALA A 119 -13.97 13.83 1.50
CA ALA A 119 -15.18 13.08 1.82
C ALA A 119 -15.61 12.15 0.68
N ASN A 120 -15.42 12.54 -0.58
CA ASN A 120 -15.78 11.70 -1.74
C ASN A 120 -15.03 10.36 -1.73
N ILE A 121 -13.76 10.37 -1.28
CA ILE A 121 -12.98 9.13 -1.10
C ILE A 121 -13.55 8.29 0.05
N ASN A 122 -13.89 8.91 1.18
CA ASN A 122 -14.47 8.18 2.31
C ASN A 122 -15.79 7.50 1.91
N ASP A 123 -16.65 8.21 1.17
CA ASP A 123 -17.95 7.69 0.73
C ASP A 123 -17.77 6.52 -0.23
N PHE A 124 -16.81 6.61 -1.16
CA PHE A 124 -16.48 5.50 -2.04
C PHE A 124 -16.01 4.26 -1.25
N VAL A 125 -15.09 4.43 -0.30
CA VAL A 125 -14.60 3.29 0.49
C VAL A 125 -15.69 2.75 1.43
N GLN A 126 -16.56 3.60 1.98
CA GLN A 126 -17.73 3.16 2.73
C GLN A 126 -18.66 2.29 1.88
N LYS A 127 -18.94 2.68 0.63
CA LYS A 127 -19.73 1.85 -0.30
C LYS A 127 -19.09 0.48 -0.52
N LEU A 128 -17.76 0.42 -0.71
CA LEU A 128 -17.05 -0.85 -0.82
C LEU A 128 -17.13 -1.69 0.46
N TRP A 129 -17.03 -1.04 1.63
CA TRP A 129 -17.16 -1.70 2.92
C TRP A 129 -18.54 -2.31 3.13
N ASP A 130 -19.59 -1.58 2.77
CA ASP A 130 -20.98 -2.02 2.88
C ASP A 130 -21.29 -3.18 1.93
N LYS A 131 -20.73 -3.18 0.71
CA LYS A 131 -20.81 -4.32 -0.23
C LYS A 131 -20.27 -5.62 0.39
N GLN A 132 -19.29 -5.53 1.29
CA GLN A 132 -18.73 -6.66 2.03
C GLN A 132 -19.54 -7.05 3.28
N ARG A 133 -20.75 -6.48 3.47
CA ARG A 133 -21.63 -6.71 4.63
C ARG A 133 -20.94 -6.48 5.98
N SER A 134 -19.92 -5.62 5.99
CA SER A 134 -19.17 -5.28 7.18
C SER A 134 -19.93 -4.23 7.99
N LYS A 135 -19.88 -4.30 9.32
CA LYS A 135 -20.49 -3.30 10.22
C LYS A 135 -19.50 -2.16 10.51
N GLY A 136 -20.01 -0.96 10.71
CA GLY A 136 -19.24 0.21 11.15
C GLY A 136 -19.06 1.29 10.08
N THR A 137 -18.58 2.45 10.51
CA THR A 137 -18.30 3.59 9.64
C THR A 137 -16.82 3.64 9.32
N PHE A 138 -16.50 3.74 8.03
CA PHE A 138 -15.17 3.92 7.52
C PHE A 138 -14.88 5.41 7.34
N LYS A 139 -13.75 5.86 7.89
CA LYS A 139 -13.21 7.20 7.65
C LYS A 139 -11.71 7.10 7.52
N SER A 140 -11.20 7.52 6.36
CA SER A 140 -9.76 7.60 6.11
C SER A 140 -9.24 9.03 6.22
N TYR A 141 -10.03 10.01 5.81
CA TYR A 141 -9.57 11.39 5.71
C TYR A 141 -10.56 12.40 6.30
N SER A 142 -10.06 13.56 6.69
CA SER A 142 -10.86 14.78 6.79
C SER A 142 -10.00 16.00 6.49
N PHE A 143 -10.61 17.02 5.93
CA PHE A 143 -9.96 18.31 5.73
C PHE A 143 -10.91 19.44 6.16
N ASP A 144 -10.49 20.24 7.12
CA ASP A 144 -11.17 21.48 7.47
C ASP A 144 -10.53 22.61 6.65
N VAL A 145 -11.22 23.05 5.59
CA VAL A 145 -10.75 24.08 4.67
C VAL A 145 -10.51 25.41 5.39
N GLY A 146 -11.39 25.80 6.31
CA GLY A 146 -11.29 27.06 7.04
C GLY A 146 -10.09 27.09 8.01
N LYS A 147 -9.76 25.95 8.60
CA LYS A 147 -8.60 25.80 9.50
C LYS A 147 -7.35 25.28 8.80
N GLN A 148 -7.42 24.92 7.53
CA GLN A 148 -6.35 24.28 6.77
C GLN A 148 -5.76 23.06 7.52
N LEU A 149 -6.65 22.21 8.04
CA LEU A 149 -6.31 21.08 8.90
C LEU A 149 -6.68 19.76 8.23
N PHE A 150 -5.67 19.02 7.78
CA PHE A 150 -5.83 17.69 7.21
C PHE A 150 -5.61 16.60 8.27
N SER A 151 -6.42 15.54 8.24
CA SER A 151 -6.26 14.38 9.11
C SER A 151 -6.36 13.09 8.30
N ARG A 152 -5.38 12.20 8.48
CA ARG A 152 -5.43 10.78 8.13
C ARG A 152 -5.80 9.98 9.36
N TYR A 153 -6.82 9.15 9.24
CA TYR A 153 -7.31 8.22 10.26
C TYR A 153 -6.96 6.78 9.89
N TYR A 154 -6.86 5.90 10.88
CA TYR A 154 -6.66 4.47 10.65
C TYR A 154 -7.99 3.70 10.81
N GLY A 155 -8.94 3.98 9.91
CA GLY A 155 -10.32 3.45 9.98
C GLY A 155 -10.49 1.93 9.83
N PHE A 156 -9.41 1.19 9.54
CA PHE A 156 -9.43 -0.26 9.30
C PHE A 156 -8.61 -1.07 10.32
N LYS A 157 -8.26 -0.47 11.46
CA LYS A 157 -7.34 -1.06 12.46
C LYS A 157 -7.74 -2.46 12.93
N ASP A 158 -8.97 -2.61 13.40
CA ASP A 158 -9.42 -3.89 13.95
C ASP A 158 -9.60 -4.93 12.85
N ASN A 159 -10.10 -4.52 11.69
CA ASN A 159 -10.30 -5.42 10.55
C ASN A 159 -8.98 -5.93 9.97
N LEU A 160 -7.97 -5.08 9.81
CA LEU A 160 -6.65 -5.52 9.37
C LEU A 160 -6.05 -6.49 10.37
N LYS A 161 -6.11 -6.16 11.66
CA LYS A 161 -5.59 -7.01 12.73
C LYS A 161 -6.27 -8.37 12.76
N ASN A 162 -7.59 -8.42 12.61
CA ASN A 162 -8.34 -9.66 12.57
C ASN A 162 -8.04 -10.47 11.30
N SER A 163 -7.95 -9.81 10.15
CA SER A 163 -7.60 -10.45 8.86
C SER A 163 -6.21 -11.07 8.90
N VAL A 164 -5.23 -10.39 9.49
CA VAL A 164 -3.87 -10.95 9.63
C VAL A 164 -3.84 -12.08 10.67
N ARG A 165 -4.64 -12.01 11.73
CA ARG A 165 -4.75 -13.08 12.73
C ARG A 165 -5.36 -14.36 12.17
N SER A 166 -6.28 -14.26 11.22
CA SER A 166 -6.90 -15.43 10.59
C SER A 166 -6.00 -16.14 9.58
N LEU A 167 -4.87 -15.54 9.19
CA LEU A 167 -3.89 -16.17 8.31
C LEU A 167 -3.14 -17.29 9.03
N LYS A 168 -2.71 -18.31 8.27
CA LYS A 168 -1.75 -19.29 8.76
C LYS A 168 -0.37 -18.64 8.90
N ASP A 169 0.47 -19.19 9.76
CA ASP A 169 1.77 -18.59 10.05
C ASP A 169 2.67 -18.49 8.81
N ASP A 170 2.59 -19.45 7.88
CA ASP A 170 3.33 -19.38 6.62
C ASP A 170 2.85 -18.25 5.69
N ASP A 171 1.58 -17.85 5.76
CA ASP A 171 1.06 -16.73 4.97
C ASP A 171 1.40 -15.39 5.60
N LYS A 172 1.46 -15.33 6.94
CA LYS A 172 1.93 -14.13 7.65
C LYS A 172 3.34 -13.75 7.25
N LYS A 173 4.20 -14.72 6.91
CA LYS A 173 5.57 -14.46 6.41
C LYS A 173 5.61 -13.61 5.15
N VAL A 174 4.54 -13.56 4.35
CA VAL A 174 4.44 -12.66 3.19
C VAL A 174 4.38 -11.19 3.62
N LEU A 175 3.95 -10.91 4.85
CA LEU A 175 3.84 -9.58 5.43
C LEU A 175 5.12 -9.11 6.13
N ASP A 176 6.05 -10.01 6.46
CA ASP A 176 7.26 -9.70 7.24
C ASP A 176 8.08 -8.55 6.64
N ASN A 177 8.14 -8.50 5.31
CA ASN A 177 8.86 -7.45 4.58
C ASN A 177 7.92 -6.45 3.91
N ALA A 178 6.60 -6.63 4.02
CA ALA A 178 5.64 -5.77 3.37
C ALA A 178 5.59 -4.39 4.05
N SER A 179 5.43 -3.34 3.25
CA SER A 179 5.45 -1.97 3.75
C SER A 179 4.30 -1.13 3.21
N TYR A 180 3.95 -0.11 3.97
CA TYR A 180 2.97 0.89 3.62
C TYR A 180 3.65 2.26 3.57
N THR A 181 3.56 2.91 2.41
CA THR A 181 4.17 4.20 2.13
C THR A 181 3.07 5.24 1.87
N LEU A 182 3.09 6.31 2.65
CA LEU A 182 2.24 7.48 2.52
C LEU A 182 3.06 8.63 1.93
N ILE A 183 2.56 9.26 0.88
CA ILE A 183 3.15 10.47 0.30
C ILE A 183 2.06 11.53 0.17
N TYR A 184 2.17 12.59 0.95
CA TYR A 184 1.22 13.70 0.88
C TYR A 184 1.87 14.93 0.28
N ARG A 185 1.16 15.60 -0.63
CA ARG A 185 1.58 16.85 -1.28
C ARG A 185 0.51 17.90 -1.04
N PHE A 186 0.94 19.12 -0.73
CA PHE A 186 0.06 20.22 -0.33
C PHE A 186 0.43 21.49 -1.09
N ASP A 187 -0.57 22.27 -1.47
CA ASP A 187 -0.34 23.62 -2.03
C ASP A 187 0.28 24.55 -0.98
N ASN A 188 -0.22 24.46 0.25
CA ASN A 188 0.24 25.19 1.42
C ASN A 188 1.37 24.44 2.14
N THR A 189 2.24 25.19 2.82
CA THR A 189 3.33 24.57 3.59
C THR A 189 2.82 23.93 4.87
N VAL A 190 3.44 22.83 5.29
CA VAL A 190 3.15 22.17 6.57
C VAL A 190 3.73 22.98 7.72
N LYS A 191 2.86 23.41 8.64
CA LYS A 191 3.21 24.10 9.88
C LYS A 191 3.57 23.12 10.99
N SER A 192 2.77 22.06 11.17
CA SER A 192 3.03 20.99 12.13
C SER A 192 2.32 19.70 11.73
N PHE A 193 2.77 18.58 12.28
CA PHE A 193 2.17 17.27 12.07
C PHE A 193 2.34 16.39 13.32
N SER A 194 1.40 15.47 13.57
CA SER A 194 1.40 14.66 14.79
C SER A 194 2.29 13.41 14.70
N ASN A 195 2.48 12.85 13.50
CA ASN A 195 3.20 11.59 13.33
C ASN A 195 4.72 11.80 13.21
N ARG A 196 5.46 11.37 14.24
CA ARG A 196 6.92 11.60 14.34
C ARG A 196 7.76 10.72 13.42
N THR A 197 7.20 9.67 12.84
CA THR A 197 7.92 8.83 11.87
C THR A 197 7.87 9.40 10.46
N ALA A 198 6.98 10.37 10.21
CA ALA A 198 6.92 11.09 8.95
C ALA A 198 8.17 11.98 8.73
N ARG A 199 8.45 12.24 7.46
CA ARG A 199 9.56 13.07 6.99
C ARG A 199 9.01 14.18 6.13
N LEU A 200 9.40 15.41 6.43
CA LEU A 200 8.99 16.59 5.68
C LEU A 200 10.06 16.96 4.66
N SER A 201 9.65 17.24 3.44
CA SER A 201 10.52 17.77 2.38
C SER A 201 11.09 19.16 2.75
N LYS A 202 12.20 19.54 2.11
CA LYS A 202 12.83 20.87 2.32
C LYS A 202 11.89 22.04 2.02
N SER A 203 11.01 21.90 1.03
CA SER A 203 10.01 22.92 0.67
C SER A 203 8.85 23.01 1.65
N LYS A 204 8.73 22.05 2.58
CA LYS A 204 7.59 21.88 3.50
C LYS A 204 6.25 21.63 2.81
N LYS A 205 6.23 21.33 1.51
CA LYS A 205 4.99 21.07 0.74
C LYS A 205 4.72 19.59 0.49
N ALA A 206 5.66 18.73 0.82
CA ALA A 206 5.49 17.28 0.73
C ALA A 206 5.95 16.59 2.01
N MET A 207 5.22 15.55 2.40
CA MET A 207 5.54 14.70 3.54
C MET A 207 5.50 13.24 3.10
N MET A 208 6.43 12.43 3.60
CA MET A 208 6.49 11.00 3.34
C MET A 208 6.55 10.23 4.65
N MET A 209 5.91 9.06 4.70
CA MET A 209 6.10 8.09 5.76
C MET A 209 6.14 6.70 5.14
N LYS A 210 7.05 5.85 5.59
CA LYS A 210 7.11 4.44 5.21
C LYS A 210 7.19 3.62 6.48
N THR A 211 6.33 2.62 6.62
CA THR A 211 6.31 1.76 7.81
C THR A 211 6.01 0.30 7.44
N PRO A 212 6.58 -0.69 8.14
CA PRO A 212 6.22 -2.10 7.95
C PRO A 212 4.74 -2.35 8.24
N ILE A 213 4.08 -3.18 7.43
CA ILE A 213 2.66 -3.53 7.66
C ILE A 213 2.49 -4.23 9.01
N MET A 214 3.44 -5.08 9.40
CA MET A 214 3.39 -5.78 10.69
C MET A 214 3.48 -4.85 11.90
N ASP A 215 4.15 -3.70 11.78
CA ASP A 215 4.18 -2.68 12.83
C ASP A 215 2.82 -1.96 12.94
N ILE A 216 2.14 -1.74 11.82
CA ILE A 216 0.77 -1.20 11.81
C ILE A 216 -0.21 -2.20 12.46
N VAL A 217 -0.09 -3.48 12.14
CA VAL A 217 -0.95 -4.57 12.64
C VAL A 217 -0.80 -4.77 14.15
N SER A 218 0.46 -4.79 14.62
CA SER A 218 0.78 -4.93 16.05
C SER A 218 0.45 -3.67 16.85
N GLY A 219 0.40 -2.52 16.19
CA GLY A 219 0.22 -1.20 16.81
C GLY A 219 1.53 -0.56 17.26
N ALA A 220 2.68 -1.13 16.89
CA ALA A 220 3.99 -0.52 17.10
C ALA A 220 4.16 0.77 16.27
N SER A 221 3.48 0.86 15.13
CA SER A 221 3.39 2.06 14.28
C SER A 221 1.95 2.41 13.94
N THR A 222 1.72 3.65 13.52
CA THR A 222 0.41 4.12 13.03
C THR A 222 0.56 4.93 11.75
N ILE A 223 -0.47 4.84 10.89
CA ILE A 223 -0.60 5.70 9.70
C ILE A 223 -1.34 7.01 9.99
N GLU A 224 -1.88 7.16 11.21
CA GLU A 224 -2.62 8.34 11.60
C GLU A 224 -1.73 9.57 11.61
N ASN A 225 -2.26 10.68 11.11
CA ASN A 225 -1.55 11.94 11.12
C ASN A 225 -2.52 13.11 11.10
N LYS A 226 -2.28 14.10 11.95
CA LYS A 226 -2.98 15.37 11.94
C LYS A 226 -1.99 16.44 11.49
N ILE A 227 -2.25 17.05 10.35
CA ILE A 227 -1.34 17.96 9.64
C ILE A 227 -1.97 19.34 9.57
N GLN A 228 -1.34 20.29 10.24
CA GLN A 228 -1.70 21.70 10.16
C GLN A 228 -0.94 22.33 8.99
N LEU A 229 -1.65 22.86 8.01
CA LEU A 229 -1.06 23.66 6.94
C LEU A 229 -1.07 25.14 7.33
N THR A 230 -0.23 25.93 6.68
CA THR A 230 -0.33 27.39 6.70
C THR A 230 -1.59 27.84 5.98
N ASN A 231 -2.15 28.99 6.37
CA ASN A 231 -3.22 29.64 5.62
C ASN A 231 -2.67 30.26 4.33
#